data_AF-A0A9X5X8E3-F1
#
_entry.id   AF-A0A9X5X8E3-F1
#
_cell.length_a   1.000
_cell.length_b   1.000
_cell.length_c   1.000
_cell.angle_alpha   90.00
_cell.angle_beta   90.00
_cell.angle_gamma   90.00
#
_symmetry.space_group_name_H-M   'P 1'
#
loop_
_entity.id
_entity.type
_entity.pdbx_description
1 polymer ?
#
loop_
_entity_poly.entity_id
_entity_poly.type
_entity_poly.pdbx_seq_one_letter_code
_entity_poly.pdbx_strand_id
1 'polypeptide(L)'
;LILGETLSRRLQRPITPAEIGLTSPNSGAVMASEWHVDTVSALVDLGRSNVDLERRRVLAGTAYSVTGLALPGQTWWDEAPERARSRPASTSRRIGTAEINAVKEMTEFFSKRDQRQGGVDGRTALYQYIYDDVATYVGGVFASDETRRHLFAAAAELV
;
A
#
# COMPACT_ATOMS: atom_id res chain seq x y z
N LEU A 1 16.03 27.63 -5.81
CA LEU A 1 15.90 29.03 -5.35
C LEU A 1 17.14 29.89 -5.65
N ILE A 2 18.37 29.42 -5.39
CA ILE A 2 19.60 30.21 -5.66
C ILE A 2 19.78 30.59 -7.14
N LEU A 3 19.47 29.68 -8.07
CA LEU A 3 19.57 29.92 -9.53
C LEU A 3 18.65 31.05 -10.06
N GLY A 4 17.42 31.16 -9.54
CA GLY A 4 16.49 32.23 -9.95
C GLY A 4 16.94 33.60 -9.42
N GLU A 5 17.45 33.63 -8.19
CA GLU A 5 17.97 34.84 -7.56
C GLU A 5 19.24 35.35 -8.27
N THR A 6 20.15 34.46 -8.66
CA THR A 6 21.39 34.86 -9.37
C THR A 6 21.10 35.39 -10.77
N LEU A 7 20.18 34.77 -11.51
CA LEU A 7 19.75 35.24 -12.83
C LEU A 7 19.00 36.57 -12.73
N SER A 8 18.15 36.74 -11.70
CA SER A 8 17.40 37.99 -11.49
C SER A 8 18.33 39.18 -11.26
N ARG A 9 19.38 39.00 -10.44
CA ARG A 9 20.39 40.03 -10.19
C ARG A 9 21.20 40.39 -11.44
N ARG A 10 21.51 39.39 -12.28
CA ARG A 10 22.28 39.58 -13.51
C ARG A 10 21.47 40.24 -14.63
N LEU A 11 20.18 39.94 -14.73
CA LEU A 11 19.28 40.44 -15.77
C LEU A 11 18.50 41.70 -15.35
N GLN A 12 18.67 42.17 -14.11
CA GLN A 12 17.95 43.33 -13.55
C GLN A 12 16.42 43.20 -13.66
N ARG A 13 15.91 41.97 -13.70
CA ARG A 13 14.50 41.65 -13.81
C ARG A 13 14.20 40.44 -12.92
N PRO A 14 13.09 40.40 -12.17
CA PRO A 14 12.69 39.19 -11.45
C PRO A 14 12.47 38.04 -12.44
N ILE A 15 13.21 36.96 -12.25
CA ILE A 15 13.08 35.70 -12.98
C ILE A 15 12.54 34.65 -12.03
N THR A 16 11.35 34.16 -12.33
CA THR A 16 10.66 33.12 -11.57
C THR A 16 11.17 31.73 -11.95
N PRO A 17 11.09 30.74 -11.04
CA PRO A 17 11.40 29.34 -11.37
C PRO A 17 10.62 28.78 -12.57
N ALA A 18 9.44 29.33 -12.87
CA ALA A 18 8.64 28.99 -14.04
C ALA A 18 9.26 29.45 -15.35
N GLU A 19 9.83 30.65 -15.39
CA GLU A 19 10.49 31.19 -16.59
C GLU A 19 11.79 30.45 -16.96
N ILE A 20 12.40 29.75 -16.01
CA ILE A 20 13.62 28.95 -16.23
C ILE A 20 13.35 27.44 -16.32
N GLY A 21 12.09 27.03 -16.44
CA GLY A 21 11.72 25.62 -16.57
C GLY A 21 12.02 24.77 -15.34
N LEU A 22 12.29 25.38 -14.19
CA LEU A 22 12.53 24.70 -12.90
C LEU A 22 11.25 24.52 -12.08
N THR A 23 10.09 24.70 -12.69
CA THR A 23 8.84 24.29 -12.05
C THR A 23 8.74 22.78 -12.22
N SER A 24 8.83 22.03 -11.11
CA SER A 24 8.45 20.62 -11.17
C SER A 24 7.01 20.57 -11.68
N PRO A 25 6.73 19.88 -12.80
CA PRO A 25 5.38 19.75 -13.28
C PRO A 25 4.60 19.01 -12.20
N ASN A 26 3.74 19.74 -11.51
CA ASN A 26 2.61 19.21 -10.77
C ASN A 26 2.93 18.03 -9.82
N SER A 27 4.02 18.11 -9.05
CA SER A 27 4.37 17.07 -8.07
C SER A 27 3.20 16.81 -7.12
N GLY A 28 2.40 17.82 -6.76
CA GLY A 28 1.21 17.65 -5.94
C GLY A 28 0.11 16.78 -6.59
N ALA A 29 -0.12 16.89 -7.90
CA ALA A 29 -1.13 16.06 -8.57
C ALA A 29 -0.64 14.64 -8.85
N VAL A 30 0.65 14.45 -9.14
CA VAL A 30 1.25 13.11 -9.27
C VAL A 30 1.23 12.41 -7.91
N MET A 31 1.58 13.10 -6.83
CA MET A 31 1.51 12.56 -5.46
C MET A 31 0.07 12.28 -5.03
N ALA A 32 -0.88 13.18 -5.30
CA ALA A 32 -2.30 12.90 -5.04
C ALA A 32 -2.76 11.65 -5.80
N SER A 33 -2.34 11.47 -7.05
CA SER A 33 -2.64 10.27 -7.84
C SER A 33 -2.04 8.99 -7.23
N GLU A 34 -0.87 9.04 -6.62
CA GLU A 34 -0.27 7.89 -5.90
C GLU A 34 -1.11 7.48 -4.69
N TRP A 35 -1.70 8.45 -3.97
CA TRP A 35 -2.58 8.18 -2.83
C TRP A 35 -4.03 7.80 -3.21
N HIS A 36 -4.35 7.75 -4.51
CA HIS A 36 -5.66 7.34 -5.04
C HIS A 36 -5.68 5.92 -5.61
N VAL A 37 -4.61 5.12 -5.43
CA VAL A 37 -4.55 3.71 -5.83
C VAL A 37 -5.38 2.83 -4.89
N ASP A 38 -5.96 1.72 -5.39
CA ASP A 38 -6.59 0.71 -4.52
C ASP A 38 -5.58 0.20 -3.50
N THR A 39 -5.87 0.44 -2.22
CA THR A 39 -4.96 0.13 -1.12
C THR A 39 -4.66 -1.36 -1.02
N VAL A 40 -5.62 -2.26 -1.33
CA VAL A 40 -5.33 -3.71 -1.27
C VAL A 40 -4.43 -4.13 -2.42
N SER A 41 -4.72 -3.72 -3.66
CA SER A 41 -3.79 -3.95 -4.77
C SER A 41 -2.40 -3.38 -4.49
N ALA A 42 -2.30 -2.14 -3.99
CA ALA A 42 -1.03 -1.53 -3.64
C ALA A 42 -0.26 -2.30 -2.54
N LEU A 43 -0.96 -2.80 -1.52
CA LEU A 43 -0.34 -3.61 -0.45
C LEU A 43 0.10 -4.99 -0.96
N VAL A 44 -0.68 -5.63 -1.84
CA VAL A 44 -0.32 -6.91 -2.46
C VAL A 44 0.91 -6.75 -3.36
N ASP A 45 0.94 -5.71 -4.19
CA ASP A 45 2.08 -5.41 -5.06
C ASP A 45 3.34 -5.07 -4.26
N LEU A 46 3.20 -4.23 -3.22
CA LEU A 46 4.28 -3.91 -2.29
C LEU A 46 4.82 -5.18 -1.62
N GLY A 47 3.92 -6.01 -1.11
CA GLY A 47 4.26 -7.24 -0.41
C GLY A 47 4.95 -8.27 -1.28
N ARG A 48 4.44 -8.51 -2.50
CA ARG A 48 5.09 -9.35 -3.52
C ARG A 48 6.47 -8.83 -3.87
N SER A 49 6.62 -7.51 -4.00
CA SER A 49 7.92 -6.90 -4.29
C SER A 49 8.92 -6.97 -3.12
N ASN A 50 8.45 -7.06 -1.87
CA ASN A 50 9.31 -7.17 -0.68
C ASN A 50 9.79 -8.62 -0.44
N VAL A 51 9.09 -9.61 -0.99
CA VAL A 51 9.56 -11.00 -1.06
C VAL A 51 10.70 -11.14 -2.10
N ASP A 52 10.82 -10.20 -3.03
CA ASP A 52 11.87 -10.17 -4.05
C ASP A 52 13.21 -9.65 -3.46
N LEU A 53 14.03 -10.59 -3.00
CA LEU A 53 15.31 -10.34 -2.31
C LEU A 53 16.26 -9.45 -3.14
N GLU A 54 16.18 -9.54 -4.48
CA GLU A 54 17.01 -8.79 -5.42
C GLU A 54 16.67 -7.30 -5.43
N ARG A 55 15.38 -6.95 -5.33
CA ARG A 55 14.95 -5.54 -5.25
C ARG A 55 15.34 -4.91 -3.92
N ARG A 56 15.36 -5.70 -2.84
CA ARG A 56 15.79 -5.25 -1.50
C ARG A 56 17.26 -4.84 -1.47
N ARG A 57 18.12 -5.55 -2.20
CA ARG A 57 19.53 -5.19 -2.39
C ARG A 57 19.70 -3.91 -3.20
N VAL A 58 18.87 -3.72 -4.23
CA VAL A 58 18.85 -2.47 -5.03
C VAL A 58 18.39 -1.29 -4.18
N LEU A 59 17.32 -1.43 -3.41
CA LEU A 59 16.80 -0.37 -2.54
C LEU A 59 17.76 0.01 -1.41
N ALA A 60 18.49 -0.97 -0.85
CA ALA A 60 19.55 -0.70 0.13
C ALA A 60 20.76 0.04 -0.48
N GLY A 61 20.96 -0.05 -1.80
CA GLY A 61 22.03 0.63 -2.54
C GLY A 61 21.64 2.01 -3.12
N THR A 62 20.35 2.37 -3.14
CA THR A 62 19.88 3.67 -3.65
C THR A 62 19.77 4.72 -2.54
N ALA A 63 20.11 5.97 -2.86
CA ALA A 63 19.88 7.10 -1.95
C ALA A 63 18.37 7.27 -1.68
N TYR A 64 17.98 7.41 -0.41
CA TYR A 64 16.61 7.65 0.02
C TYR A 64 15.99 8.83 -0.75
N SER A 65 14.92 8.59 -1.51
CA SER A 65 14.21 9.67 -2.20
C SER A 65 13.23 10.35 -1.25
N VAL A 66 13.45 11.66 -1.02
CA VAL A 66 12.57 12.51 -0.19
C VAL A 66 11.17 12.65 -0.80
N THR A 67 11.01 12.42 -2.10
CA THR A 67 9.72 12.52 -2.79
C THR A 67 8.71 11.47 -2.34
N GLY A 68 9.15 10.29 -1.87
CA GLY A 68 8.26 9.24 -1.37
C GLY A 68 7.75 9.45 0.07
N LEU A 69 8.18 10.52 0.74
CA LEU A 69 7.80 10.84 2.12
C LEU A 69 6.67 11.88 2.22
N ALA A 70 6.15 12.37 1.10
CA ALA A 70 5.06 13.33 1.12
C ALA A 70 3.75 12.64 1.50
N LEU A 71 3.31 12.88 2.73
CA LEU A 71 2.01 12.44 3.22
C LEU A 71 0.88 13.26 2.58
N PRO A 72 -0.30 12.66 2.37
CA PRO A 72 -1.45 13.40 1.87
C PRO A 72 -1.96 14.35 2.97
N GLY A 73 -2.64 15.42 2.56
CA GLY A 73 -3.23 16.39 3.49
C GLY A 73 -4.33 15.78 4.37
N GLN A 74 -4.74 16.50 5.42
CA GLN A 74 -5.73 16.03 6.40
C GLN A 74 -7.05 15.54 5.76
N THR A 75 -7.53 16.24 4.73
CA THR A 75 -8.77 15.87 4.02
C THR A 75 -8.73 14.46 3.45
N TRP A 76 -7.57 13.99 3.00
CA TRP A 76 -7.42 12.62 2.51
C TRP A 76 -7.68 11.59 3.60
N TRP A 77 -7.19 11.86 4.83
CA TRP A 77 -7.37 10.99 6.00
C TRP A 77 -8.81 10.97 6.48
N ASP A 78 -9.46 12.14 6.47
CA ASP A 78 -10.87 12.26 6.84
C ASP A 78 -11.77 11.48 5.87
N GLU A 79 -11.43 11.46 4.57
CA GLU A 79 -12.17 10.75 3.53
C GLU A 79 -11.78 9.26 3.37
N ALA A 80 -10.63 8.83 3.90
CA ALA A 80 -10.11 7.48 3.70
C ALA A 80 -11.06 6.35 4.17
N PRO A 81 -11.73 6.44 5.33
CA PRO A 81 -12.65 5.40 5.78
C PRO A 81 -13.84 5.21 4.84
N GLU A 82 -14.42 6.30 4.34
CA GLU A 82 -15.56 6.24 3.41
C GLU A 82 -15.15 5.74 2.02
N ARG A 83 -13.97 6.14 1.53
CA ARG A 83 -13.39 5.54 0.31
C ARG A 83 -13.16 4.04 0.46
N ALA A 84 -12.66 3.59 1.61
CA ALA A 84 -12.45 2.16 1.87
C ALA A 84 -13.77 1.37 1.96
N ARG A 85 -14.86 1.99 2.44
CA ARG A 85 -16.20 1.38 2.52
C ARG A 85 -16.91 1.31 1.17
N SER A 86 -16.76 2.35 0.35
CA SER A 86 -17.36 2.47 -0.99
C SER A 86 -16.55 1.80 -2.09
N ARG A 87 -15.42 1.17 -1.73
CA ARG A 87 -14.53 0.52 -2.67
C ARG A 87 -15.25 -0.61 -3.43
N PRO A 88 -15.14 -0.66 -4.77
CA PRO A 88 -15.67 -1.77 -5.55
C PRO A 88 -14.90 -3.06 -5.25
N ALA A 89 -15.60 -4.19 -5.33
CA ALA A 89 -14.94 -5.50 -5.26
C ALA A 89 -13.96 -5.65 -6.43
N SER A 90 -12.73 -6.07 -6.14
CA SER A 90 -11.72 -6.39 -7.15
C SER A 90 -11.87 -7.81 -7.69
N THR A 91 -12.61 -8.67 -6.99
CA THR A 91 -12.91 -10.04 -7.41
C THR A 91 -14.42 -10.29 -7.36
N SER A 92 -14.92 -11.15 -8.25
CA SER A 92 -16.34 -11.56 -8.25
C SER A 92 -16.64 -12.66 -7.21
N ARG A 93 -15.67 -13.02 -6.36
CA ARG A 93 -15.83 -14.08 -5.36
C ARG A 93 -16.76 -13.60 -4.27
N ARG A 94 -17.81 -14.39 -3.98
CA ARG A 94 -18.68 -14.13 -2.83
C ARG A 94 -18.02 -14.63 -1.56
N ILE A 95 -18.00 -13.78 -0.53
CA ILE A 95 -17.34 -14.06 0.73
C ILE A 95 -18.38 -14.25 1.82
N GLY A 96 -18.26 -15.37 2.54
CA GLY A 96 -19.13 -15.71 3.65
C GLY A 96 -18.36 -16.22 4.86
N THR A 97 -19.08 -16.92 5.74
CA THR A 97 -18.53 -17.54 6.95
C THR A 97 -17.49 -18.61 6.66
N ALA A 98 -17.57 -19.28 5.50
CA ALA A 98 -16.62 -20.30 5.10
C ALA A 98 -15.20 -19.72 4.93
N GLU A 99 -15.06 -18.62 4.18
CA GLU A 99 -13.77 -17.95 4.00
C GLU A 99 -13.22 -17.40 5.32
N ILE A 100 -14.08 -16.84 6.18
CA ILE A 100 -13.67 -16.35 7.51
C ILE A 100 -13.10 -17.49 8.35
N ASN A 101 -13.77 -18.64 8.36
CA ASN A 101 -13.31 -19.81 9.10
C ASN A 101 -12.00 -20.36 8.52
N ALA A 102 -11.86 -20.37 7.19
CA ALA A 102 -10.63 -20.79 6.53
C ALA A 102 -9.42 -19.91 6.93
N VAL A 103 -9.60 -18.59 7.00
CA VAL A 103 -8.54 -17.67 7.46
C VAL A 103 -8.17 -17.98 8.91
N LYS A 104 -9.15 -18.13 9.81
CA LYS A 104 -8.90 -18.46 11.22
C LYS A 104 -8.17 -19.78 11.41
N GLU A 105 -8.60 -20.82 10.68
CA GLU A 105 -7.96 -22.14 10.72
C GLU A 105 -6.49 -22.05 10.26
N MET A 106 -6.24 -21.28 9.20
CA MET A 106 -4.89 -21.09 8.69
C MET A 106 -4.01 -20.28 9.66
N THR A 107 -4.56 -19.26 10.32
CA THR A 107 -3.88 -18.53 11.40
C THR A 107 -3.46 -19.49 12.53
N GLU A 108 -4.36 -20.35 12.99
CA GLU A 108 -4.04 -21.36 14.01
C GLU A 108 -2.98 -22.34 13.54
N PHE A 109 -3.05 -22.79 12.28
CA PHE A 109 -2.10 -23.71 11.70
C PHE A 109 -0.68 -23.13 11.70
N PHE A 110 -0.52 -21.89 11.20
CA PHE A 110 0.78 -21.23 11.16
C PHE A 110 1.31 -20.93 12.56
N SER A 111 0.46 -20.50 13.49
CA SER A 111 0.85 -20.28 14.89
C SER A 111 1.35 -21.56 15.56
N LYS A 112 0.63 -22.68 15.41
CA LYS A 112 1.04 -23.98 15.95
C LYS A 112 2.35 -24.48 15.32
N ARG A 113 2.55 -24.25 14.02
CA ARG A 113 3.79 -24.63 13.32
C ARG A 113 4.97 -23.81 13.83
N ASP A 114 4.82 -22.48 13.91
CA ASP A 114 5.85 -21.56 14.38
C ASP A 114 6.31 -21.93 15.80
N GLN A 115 5.38 -22.20 16.70
CA GLN A 115 5.69 -22.63 18.08
C GLN A 115 6.46 -23.96 18.16
N ARG A 116 6.30 -24.87 17.18
CA ARG A 116 6.90 -26.21 17.21
C ARG A 116 8.23 -26.30 16.45
N GLN A 117 8.36 -25.57 15.35
CA GLN A 117 9.45 -25.72 14.39
C GLN A 117 10.22 -24.42 14.13
N GLY A 118 9.76 -23.29 14.68
CA GLY A 118 10.25 -21.96 14.36
C GLY A 118 9.70 -21.42 13.04
N GLY A 119 9.84 -20.11 12.85
CA GLY A 119 9.15 -19.39 11.77
C GLY A 119 9.83 -19.39 10.41
N VAL A 120 11.07 -19.89 10.28
CA VAL A 120 11.87 -19.74 9.05
C VAL A 120 11.18 -20.39 7.85
N ASP A 121 10.76 -21.64 7.96
CA ASP A 121 10.16 -22.38 6.84
C ASP A 121 8.66 -22.08 6.66
N GLY A 122 7.96 -21.71 7.73
CA GLY A 122 6.51 -21.43 7.69
C GLY A 122 6.18 -20.07 7.06
N ARG A 123 7.09 -19.10 7.18
CA ARG A 123 6.87 -17.71 6.77
C ARG A 123 6.67 -17.54 5.27
N THR A 124 7.37 -18.31 4.43
CA THR A 124 7.18 -18.26 2.98
C THR A 124 5.78 -18.72 2.57
N ALA A 125 5.31 -19.84 3.15
CA ALA A 125 3.97 -20.35 2.90
C ALA A 125 2.88 -19.40 3.42
N LEU A 126 3.11 -18.79 4.59
CA LEU A 126 2.21 -17.77 5.14
C LEU A 126 2.09 -16.56 4.21
N TYR A 127 3.19 -16.07 3.65
CA TYR A 127 3.14 -14.96 2.70
C TYR A 127 2.38 -15.29 1.43
N GLN A 128 2.58 -16.48 0.87
CA GLN A 128 1.80 -16.90 -0.31
C GLN A 128 0.31 -16.91 0.01
N TYR A 129 -0.08 -17.49 1.15
CA TYR A 129 -1.48 -17.50 1.59
C TYR A 129 -2.05 -16.07 1.74
N ILE A 130 -1.28 -15.13 2.29
CA ILE A 130 -1.70 -13.73 2.42
C ILE A 130 -1.91 -13.08 1.04
N TYR A 131 -0.93 -13.20 0.14
CA TYR A 131 -0.94 -12.47 -1.14
C TYR A 131 -1.83 -13.09 -2.22
N ASP A 132 -2.20 -14.36 -2.06
CA ASP A 132 -3.05 -15.05 -3.04
C ASP A 132 -4.47 -15.22 -2.48
N ASP A 133 -4.65 -15.98 -1.40
CA ASP A 133 -5.97 -16.29 -0.86
C ASP A 133 -6.58 -15.09 -0.11
N VAL A 134 -5.89 -14.56 0.90
CA VAL A 134 -6.44 -13.51 1.77
C VAL A 134 -6.68 -12.23 0.97
N ALA A 135 -5.77 -11.86 0.07
CA ALA A 135 -5.96 -10.76 -0.87
C ALA A 135 -7.23 -10.91 -1.72
N THR A 136 -7.48 -12.12 -2.23
CA THR A 136 -8.68 -12.46 -2.99
C THR A 136 -9.95 -12.32 -2.13
N TYR A 137 -9.90 -12.74 -0.85
CA TYR A 137 -11.03 -12.64 0.07
C TYR A 137 -11.34 -11.19 0.43
N VAL A 138 -10.34 -10.40 0.77
CA VAL A 138 -10.49 -8.99 1.15
C VAL A 138 -10.99 -8.14 -0.02
N GLY A 139 -10.68 -8.55 -1.26
CA GLY A 139 -11.17 -7.95 -2.51
C GLY A 139 -12.52 -8.47 -3.01
N GLY A 140 -13.16 -9.41 -2.31
CA GLY A 140 -14.39 -10.06 -2.76
C GLY A 140 -15.67 -9.26 -2.53
N VAL A 141 -16.79 -9.88 -2.91
CA VAL A 141 -18.15 -9.36 -2.72
C VAL A 141 -18.74 -9.89 -1.42
N PHE A 142 -19.15 -8.99 -0.53
CA PHE A 142 -19.71 -9.32 0.78
C PHE A 142 -21.24 -9.23 0.79
N ALA A 143 -21.89 -10.17 1.47
CA ALA A 143 -23.34 -10.14 1.65
C ALA A 143 -23.78 -9.08 2.69
N SER A 144 -22.91 -8.75 3.64
CA SER A 144 -23.17 -7.74 4.67
C SER A 144 -21.87 -7.06 5.13
N ASP A 145 -21.99 -5.85 5.67
CA ASP A 145 -20.85 -5.15 6.27
C ASP A 145 -20.30 -5.84 7.53
N GLU A 146 -21.14 -6.60 8.23
CA GLU A 146 -20.72 -7.43 9.36
C GLU A 146 -19.77 -8.55 8.91
N THR A 147 -20.12 -9.28 7.85
CA THR A 147 -19.25 -10.30 7.24
C THR A 147 -17.93 -9.69 6.78
N ARG A 148 -17.98 -8.49 6.17
CA ARG A 148 -16.78 -7.75 5.77
C ARG A 148 -15.89 -7.44 6.98
N ARG A 149 -16.45 -6.90 8.06
CA ARG A 149 -15.69 -6.61 9.30
C ARG A 149 -15.08 -7.86 9.91
N HIS A 150 -15.81 -8.97 9.96
CA HIS A 150 -15.29 -10.23 10.49
C HIS A 150 -14.15 -10.81 9.67
N LEU A 151 -14.22 -10.75 8.33
CA LEU A 151 -13.10 -11.17 7.49
C LEU A 151 -11.88 -10.30 7.71
N PHE A 152 -12.04 -8.98 7.69
CA PHE A 152 -10.92 -8.05 7.87
C PHE A 152 -10.26 -8.21 9.25
N ALA A 153 -11.05 -8.46 10.30
CA ALA A 153 -10.52 -8.79 11.63
C ALA A 153 -9.72 -10.10 11.61
N ALA A 154 -10.26 -11.17 11.01
CA ALA A 154 -9.55 -12.44 10.90
C ALA A 154 -8.26 -12.32 10.06
N ALA A 155 -8.27 -11.53 8.99
CA ALA A 155 -7.09 -11.25 8.18
C ALA A 155 -6.04 -10.44 8.94
N ALA A 156 -6.45 -9.51 9.82
CA ALA A 156 -5.54 -8.72 10.64
C ALA A 156 -4.85 -9.56 11.73
N GLU A 157 -5.48 -10.63 12.22
CA GLU A 157 -4.88 -11.58 13.18
C GLU A 157 -3.75 -12.44 12.58
N LEU A 158 -3.62 -12.46 11.24
CA LEU A 158 -2.63 -13.28 10.54
C LEU A 158 -1.24 -12.61 10.44
N VAL A 159 -1.13 -11.32 10.73
CA VAL A 159 0.09 -10.48 10.53
C VAL A 159 0.82 -10.19 11.84
#